data_AF-Q8T926-F1
#
_entry.id   AF-Q8T926-F1
#
_cell.length_a   1.000
_cell.length_b   1.000
_cell.length_c   1.000
_cell.angle_alpha   90.00
_cell.angle_beta   90.00
_cell.angle_gamma   90.00
#
_symmetry.space_group_name_H-M   'P 1'
#
loop_
_entity.id
_entity.type
_entity.pdbx_description
1 polymer ?
#
loop_
_entity_poly.entity_id
_entity_poly.type
_entity_poly.pdbx_seq_one_letter_code
_entity_poly.pdbx_strand_id
1 'polypeptide(L)'
;MYKLLLTFLFCLSLVASLGLQCEDFERQAKGCPEIYSPVCAIQQQTGNFSQVKKDYSNKCEACSQSETQFVVPGNCEEYPKEAVFCNPALKKNHGCIEIYQAVCGVMFSNENFMCDSKYCAKTYDNFCFACQDSVVGYYVKGECQQNDFEDNENY
;
A
#
# COMPACT_ATOMS: atom_id res chain seq x y z
N MET A 1 -4.73 15.67 51.02
CA MET A 1 -5.92 15.35 50.20
C MET A 1 -5.98 16.45 49.14
N TYR A 2 -5.57 16.34 47.88
CA TYR A 2 -5.63 15.30 46.86
C TYR A 2 -4.30 15.30 46.08
N LYS A 3 -3.40 14.35 46.35
CA LYS A 3 -2.12 14.14 45.61
C LYS A 3 -2.20 12.91 44.68
N LEU A 4 -3.42 12.55 44.26
CA LEU A 4 -3.75 11.23 43.70
C LEU A 4 -4.61 11.38 42.44
N LEU A 5 -4.17 12.26 41.52
CA LEU A 5 -4.93 12.56 40.29
C LEU A 5 -4.01 12.84 39.09
N LEU A 6 -2.83 12.21 39.04
CA LEU A 6 -1.82 12.44 38.00
C LEU A 6 -1.17 11.15 37.46
N THR A 7 -1.88 10.02 37.52
CA THR A 7 -1.43 8.73 36.97
C THR A 7 -2.54 8.04 36.18
N PHE A 8 -3.12 8.74 35.22
CA PHE A 8 -3.93 8.16 34.12
C PHE A 8 -3.56 8.80 32.77
N LEU A 9 -2.32 9.28 32.63
CA LEU A 9 -1.65 9.49 31.35
C LEU A 9 -0.81 8.23 31.09
N PHE A 10 -1.05 7.50 30.00
CA PHE A 10 -0.19 6.49 29.33
C PHE A 10 -0.90 5.23 28.78
N CYS A 11 -2.21 5.24 28.55
CA CYS A 11 -2.84 4.20 27.74
C CYS A 11 -3.55 4.81 26.53
N LEU A 12 -3.26 4.25 25.35
CA LEU A 12 -3.98 4.41 24.07
C LEU A 12 -3.54 5.53 23.12
N SER A 13 -2.25 5.62 22.83
CA SER A 13 -1.81 6.09 21.51
C SER A 13 -0.93 5.04 20.82
N LEU A 14 -1.41 3.79 20.78
CA LEU A 14 -1.00 2.89 19.71
C LEU A 14 -1.76 3.37 18.48
N VAL A 15 -1.22 4.38 17.82
CA VAL A 15 -1.58 4.66 16.44
C VAL A 15 -1.19 3.38 15.72
N ALA A 16 -2.20 2.58 15.35
CA ALA A 16 -2.00 1.48 14.43
C ALA A 16 -1.53 2.13 13.13
N SER A 17 -0.21 2.27 12.97
CA SER A 17 0.35 2.53 11.67
C SER A 17 -0.24 1.48 10.76
N LEU A 18 -0.93 1.89 9.69
CA LEU A 18 -1.39 0.98 8.64
C LEU A 18 -0.15 0.30 8.05
N GLY A 19 0.33 -0.72 8.74
CA GLY A 19 1.43 -1.54 8.32
C GLY A 19 0.90 -2.35 7.15
N LEU A 20 1.17 -1.87 5.93
CA LEU A 20 0.89 -2.63 4.71
C LEU A 20 1.70 -3.93 4.72
N GLN A 21 2.84 -3.97 5.41
CA GLN A 21 3.64 -5.19 5.58
C GLN A 21 3.05 -6.16 6.61
N CYS A 22 3.20 -7.44 6.33
CA CYS A 22 2.88 -8.53 7.25
C CYS A 22 4.02 -8.73 8.25
N GLU A 23 3.73 -8.58 9.53
CA GLU A 23 4.66 -8.82 10.63
C GLU A 23 4.75 -10.31 10.98
N ASP A 24 5.85 -10.72 11.62
CA ASP A 24 6.11 -12.13 11.95
C ASP A 24 5.03 -12.75 12.84
N PHE A 25 4.41 -11.96 13.72
CA PHE A 25 3.34 -12.44 14.59
C PHE A 25 2.04 -12.71 13.82
N GLU A 26 1.74 -11.91 12.78
CA GLU A 26 0.56 -12.11 11.91
C GLU A 26 0.70 -13.41 11.10
N ARG A 27 1.93 -13.71 10.67
CA ARG A 27 2.26 -14.96 9.96
C ARG A 27 2.14 -16.21 10.83
N GLN A 28 2.25 -16.06 12.16
CA GLN A 28 2.19 -17.14 13.13
C GLN A 28 0.82 -17.24 13.83
N ALA A 29 -0.14 -16.40 13.44
CA ALA A 29 -1.48 -16.41 14.02
C ALA A 29 -2.14 -17.77 13.82
N LYS A 30 -2.58 -18.39 14.92
CA LYS A 30 -3.32 -19.67 14.90
C LYS A 30 -4.80 -19.49 14.58
N GLY A 31 -5.28 -18.26 14.54
CA GLY A 31 -6.65 -17.88 14.22
C GLY A 31 -6.74 -16.38 14.01
N CYS A 32 -7.65 -15.97 13.13
CA CYS A 32 -7.91 -14.58 12.80
C CYS A 32 -9.31 -14.17 13.31
N PRO A 33 -9.48 -12.91 13.75
CA PRO A 33 -10.79 -12.42 14.14
C PRO A 33 -11.71 -12.36 12.91
N GLU A 34 -13.00 -12.62 13.11
CA GLU A 34 -14.04 -12.48 12.09
C GLU A 34 -14.44 -11.01 11.89
N ILE A 35 -13.44 -10.16 11.63
CA ILE A 35 -13.63 -8.75 11.31
C ILE A 35 -13.48 -8.60 9.81
N TYR A 36 -14.53 -8.10 9.16
CA TYR A 36 -14.49 -7.80 7.73
C TYR A 36 -13.86 -6.42 7.50
N SER A 37 -12.69 -6.41 6.89
CA SER A 37 -11.92 -5.22 6.51
C SER A 37 -11.05 -5.62 5.31
N PRO A 38 -11.64 -5.71 4.11
CA PRO A 38 -11.04 -6.41 2.97
C PRO A 38 -9.70 -5.82 2.58
N VAL A 39 -8.81 -6.70 2.11
CA VAL A 39 -7.48 -6.33 1.64
C VAL A 39 -7.11 -7.11 0.37
N CYS A 40 -6.31 -6.48 -0.47
CA CYS A 40 -5.67 -7.11 -1.60
C CYS A 40 -4.24 -7.50 -1.19
N ALA A 41 -4.01 -8.81 -1.06
CA ALA A 41 -2.70 -9.38 -0.75
C ALA A 41 -1.82 -9.41 -2.00
N ILE A 42 -0.59 -8.92 -1.86
CA ILE A 42 0.40 -8.88 -2.92
C ILE A 42 1.47 -9.95 -2.70
N GLN A 43 1.61 -10.84 -3.66
CA GLN A 43 2.57 -11.93 -3.69
C GLN A 43 3.51 -11.72 -4.88
N GLN A 44 4.82 -11.67 -4.66
CA GLN A 44 5.77 -11.49 -5.75
C GLN A 44 6.19 -12.85 -6.32
N GLN A 45 6.09 -13.02 -7.63
CA GLN A 45 6.63 -14.21 -8.28
C GLN A 45 8.15 -14.12 -8.39
N THR A 46 8.84 -15.18 -7.98
CA THR A 46 10.30 -15.30 -8.11
C THR A 46 10.72 -15.10 -9.56
N GLY A 47 11.55 -14.09 -9.81
CA GLY A 47 12.27 -13.92 -11.08
C GLY A 47 11.65 -13.00 -12.13
N ASN A 48 10.45 -12.42 -11.95
CA ASN A 48 9.80 -11.67 -13.04
C ASN A 48 9.09 -10.35 -12.70
N PHE A 49 9.31 -9.74 -11.52
CA PHE A 49 8.61 -8.52 -11.04
C PHE A 49 7.06 -8.56 -11.12
N SER A 50 6.49 -9.71 -11.48
CA SER A 50 5.07 -9.95 -11.60
C SER A 50 4.48 -10.14 -10.20
N GLN A 51 3.31 -9.57 -9.99
CA GLN A 51 2.58 -9.65 -8.74
C GLN A 51 1.33 -10.50 -8.95
N VAL A 52 1.17 -11.51 -8.11
CA VAL A 52 -0.12 -12.17 -7.92
C VAL A 52 -0.86 -11.40 -6.85
N LYS A 53 -2.11 -11.05 -7.17
CA LYS A 53 -3.03 -10.28 -6.31
C LYS A 53 -4.14 -11.22 -5.86
N LYS A 54 -4.50 -11.21 -4.58
CA LYS A 54 -5.58 -12.06 -4.05
C LYS A 54 -6.34 -11.36 -2.93
N ASP A 55 -7.66 -11.48 -2.97
CA ASP A 55 -8.55 -10.92 -1.96
C ASP A 55 -8.58 -11.76 -0.68
N TYR A 56 -8.67 -11.05 0.44
CA TYR A 56 -8.87 -11.62 1.76
C TYR A 56 -9.83 -10.75 2.56
N SER A 57 -10.57 -11.36 3.47
CA SER A 57 -11.57 -10.66 4.30
C SER A 57 -10.93 -9.64 5.23
N ASN A 58 -9.67 -9.87 5.62
CA ASN A 58 -8.87 -8.96 6.42
C ASN A 58 -7.37 -9.23 6.31
N LYS A 59 -6.58 -8.30 6.85
CA LYS A 59 -5.11 -8.38 6.91
C LYS A 59 -4.60 -9.63 7.61
N CYS A 60 -5.24 -10.08 8.70
CA CYS A 60 -4.78 -11.26 9.43
C CYS A 60 -4.83 -12.50 8.53
N GLU A 61 -5.97 -12.74 7.85
CA GLU A 61 -6.13 -13.87 6.93
C GLU A 61 -5.14 -13.82 5.77
N ALA A 62 -4.88 -12.63 5.22
CA ALA A 62 -3.89 -12.43 4.18
C ALA A 62 -2.47 -12.74 4.66
N CYS A 63 -2.08 -12.21 5.83
CA CYS A 63 -0.75 -12.32 6.38
C CYS A 63 -0.45 -13.69 7.00
N SER A 64 -1.47 -14.49 7.34
CA SER A 64 -1.28 -15.89 7.75
C SER A 64 -0.81 -16.78 6.58
N GLN A 65 -0.83 -16.27 5.34
CA GLN A 65 -0.34 -16.99 4.17
C GLN A 65 1.13 -16.69 3.93
N SER A 66 1.94 -17.74 3.77
CA SER A 66 3.38 -17.62 3.61
C SER A 66 3.81 -16.83 2.37
N GLU A 67 3.00 -16.83 1.30
CA GLU A 67 3.37 -16.14 0.06
C GLU A 67 3.06 -14.64 0.08
N THR A 68 2.22 -14.17 1.02
CA THR A 68 1.85 -12.76 1.12
C THR A 68 3.06 -11.94 1.58
N GLN A 69 3.48 -10.97 0.77
CA GLN A 69 4.55 -10.05 1.15
C GLN A 69 4.02 -8.84 1.92
N PHE A 70 2.97 -8.23 1.38
CA PHE A 70 2.29 -7.08 1.94
C PHE A 70 0.85 -7.03 1.42
N VAL A 71 0.03 -6.17 2.01
CA VAL A 71 -1.37 -5.97 1.66
C VAL A 71 -1.62 -4.51 1.31
N VAL A 72 -2.68 -4.25 0.55
CA VAL A 72 -3.27 -2.91 0.39
C VAL A 72 -4.74 -2.94 0.78
N PRO A 73 -5.32 -1.82 1.27
CA PRO A 73 -6.73 -1.76 1.64
C PRO A 73 -7.66 -2.05 0.46
N GLY A 74 -8.86 -2.58 0.71
CA GLY A 74 -9.85 -2.83 -0.34
C GLY A 74 -9.58 -4.11 -1.14
N ASN A 75 -10.50 -4.46 -2.03
CA ASN A 75 -10.38 -5.63 -2.90
C ASN A 75 -9.47 -5.33 -4.10
N CYS A 76 -8.87 -6.36 -4.68
CA CYS A 76 -7.96 -6.26 -5.80
C CYS A 76 -8.62 -5.71 -7.08
N GLU A 77 -9.93 -5.88 -7.24
CA GLU A 77 -10.70 -5.37 -8.39
C GLU A 77 -10.95 -3.86 -8.34
N GLU A 78 -10.76 -3.22 -7.19
CA GLU A 78 -10.83 -1.76 -7.03
C GLU A 78 -9.63 -1.05 -7.68
N TYR A 79 -8.61 -1.81 -8.08
CA TYR A 79 -7.38 -1.31 -8.68
C TYR A 79 -7.28 -1.70 -10.15
N PRO A 80 -6.60 -0.88 -10.99
CA PRO A 80 -6.30 -1.26 -12.37
C PRO A 80 -5.62 -2.63 -12.44
N LYS A 81 -5.99 -3.43 -13.44
CA LYS A 81 -5.48 -4.80 -13.59
C LYS A 81 -3.94 -4.80 -13.73
N GLU A 82 -3.44 -3.82 -14.47
CA GLU A 82 -2.04 -3.54 -14.76
C GLU A 82 -1.27 -2.83 -13.62
N ALA A 83 -1.94 -2.46 -12.52
CA ALA A 83 -1.30 -1.83 -11.38
C ALA A 83 -0.21 -2.73 -10.79
N VAL A 84 0.98 -2.17 -10.57
CA VAL A 84 2.07 -2.82 -9.85
C VAL A 84 2.32 -2.06 -8.56
N PHE A 85 2.09 -2.72 -7.42
CA PHE A 85 2.17 -2.09 -6.11
C PHE A 85 3.62 -1.95 -5.65
N CYS A 86 3.94 -0.80 -5.08
CA CYS A 86 5.26 -0.55 -4.52
C CYS A 86 5.41 -1.29 -3.20
N ASN A 87 6.33 -2.25 -3.15
CA ASN A 87 6.64 -2.97 -1.92
C ASN A 87 7.13 -1.95 -0.87
N PRO A 88 6.48 -1.83 0.30
CA PRO A 88 6.86 -0.85 1.32
C PRO A 88 8.31 -1.01 1.81
N ALA A 89 8.94 -2.18 1.64
CA ALA A 89 10.33 -2.41 1.99
C ALA A 89 11.29 -1.62 1.10
N LEU A 90 10.91 -1.36 -0.16
CA LEU A 90 11.74 -0.68 -1.16
C LEU A 90 11.80 0.84 -0.95
N LYS A 91 10.89 1.40 -0.15
CA LYS A 91 10.85 2.84 0.17
C LYS A 91 12.08 3.33 0.95
N LYS A 92 12.91 2.43 1.47
CA LYS A 92 14.10 2.75 2.28
C LYS A 92 15.40 2.53 1.48
N ASN A 93 16.08 3.61 1.12
CA ASN A 93 17.52 3.66 0.81
C ASN A 93 18.07 2.70 -0.27
N HIS A 94 17.34 2.45 -1.35
CA HIS A 94 17.91 1.82 -2.55
C HIS A 94 18.17 2.87 -3.62
N GLY A 95 19.42 3.09 -4.03
CA GLY A 95 19.71 3.96 -5.17
C GLY A 95 19.02 3.44 -6.43
N CYS A 96 18.31 4.32 -7.13
CA CYS A 96 17.70 3.97 -8.41
C CYS A 96 18.72 4.14 -9.54
N ILE A 97 18.68 3.23 -10.51
CA ILE A 97 19.41 3.40 -11.75
C ILE A 97 18.74 4.47 -12.62
N GLU A 98 19.55 5.28 -13.29
CA GLU A 98 19.09 6.33 -14.21
C GLU A 98 18.76 5.73 -15.59
N ILE A 99 17.72 4.93 -15.65
CA ILE A 99 17.14 4.41 -16.89
C ILE A 99 15.78 5.05 -17.12
N TYR A 100 15.54 5.56 -18.34
CA TYR A 100 14.24 6.07 -18.73
C TYR A 100 13.32 4.94 -19.20
N GLN A 101 12.35 4.59 -18.36
CA GLN A 101 11.27 3.63 -18.57
C GLN A 101 10.03 4.14 -17.86
N ALA A 102 9.45 5.22 -18.39
CA ALA A 102 8.45 6.01 -17.70
C ALA A 102 7.27 5.18 -17.14
N VAL A 103 6.83 5.55 -15.94
CA VAL A 103 5.67 4.98 -15.26
C VAL A 103 4.79 6.10 -14.71
N CYS A 104 3.51 5.81 -14.57
CA CYS A 104 2.56 6.68 -13.90
C CYS A 104 2.37 6.15 -12.49
N GLY A 105 2.95 6.85 -11.51
CA GLY A 105 2.82 6.52 -10.09
C GLY A 105 1.56 7.13 -9.51
N VAL A 106 0.70 6.30 -8.93
CA VAL A 106 -0.57 6.70 -8.31
C VAL A 106 -0.42 6.72 -6.80
N MET A 107 -0.86 7.81 -6.19
CA MET A 107 -0.74 8.08 -4.76
C MET A 107 -2.02 7.63 -4.06
N PHE A 108 -1.89 6.98 -2.90
CA PHE A 108 -3.07 6.71 -2.08
C PHE A 108 -3.54 8.03 -1.47
N SER A 109 -4.76 8.45 -1.81
CA SER A 109 -5.40 9.62 -1.20
C SER A 109 -5.45 9.40 0.31
N ASN A 110 -4.71 10.21 1.05
CA ASN A 110 -4.83 10.31 2.49
C ASN A 110 -5.22 11.76 2.82
N GLU A 111 -5.87 11.95 3.98
CA GLU A 111 -6.47 13.23 4.40
C GLU A 111 -5.49 14.43 4.41
N ASN A 112 -4.18 14.18 4.30
CA ASN A 112 -3.13 15.19 4.40
C ASN A 112 -2.40 15.49 3.07
N PHE A 113 -2.73 14.83 1.96
CA PHE A 113 -2.09 15.08 0.67
C PHE A 113 -3.06 15.77 -0.28
N MET A 114 -2.91 17.09 -0.44
CA MET A 114 -3.58 17.82 -1.50
C MET A 114 -2.88 17.51 -2.82
N CYS A 115 -3.54 16.73 -3.68
CA CYS A 115 -3.08 16.51 -5.03
C CYS A 115 -3.24 17.82 -5.83
N ASP A 116 -2.14 18.44 -6.23
CA ASP A 116 -2.16 19.67 -7.05
C ASP A 116 -2.73 19.43 -8.46
N SER A 117 -2.71 18.18 -8.93
CA SER A 117 -3.36 17.75 -10.16
C SER A 117 -4.74 17.15 -9.88
N LYS A 118 -5.66 17.30 -10.85
CA LYS A 118 -7.00 16.65 -10.89
C LYS A 118 -6.94 15.14 -10.57
N TYR A 119 -5.78 14.52 -10.78
CA TYR A 119 -5.50 13.11 -10.52
C TYR A 119 -4.34 13.00 -9.53
N CYS A 120 -4.45 12.16 -8.52
CA CYS A 120 -3.37 11.88 -7.57
C CYS A 120 -2.32 10.97 -8.20
N ALA A 121 -1.72 11.41 -9.30
CA ALA A 121 -0.78 10.65 -10.10
C ALA A 121 0.32 11.56 -10.68
N LYS A 122 1.52 11.00 -10.83
CA LYS A 122 2.69 11.70 -11.35
C LYS A 122 3.52 10.76 -12.24
N THR A 123 4.04 11.30 -13.34
CA THR A 123 5.01 10.57 -14.18
C THR A 123 6.37 10.54 -13.48
N TYR A 124 6.98 9.35 -13.43
CA TYR A 124 8.33 9.12 -12.95
C TYR A 124 9.17 8.49 -14.05
N ASP A 125 10.48 8.77 -14.06
CA ASP A 125 11.42 8.26 -15.07
C ASP A 125 11.44 6.74 -15.14
N ASN A 126 11.24 6.05 -14.01
CA ASN A 126 11.05 4.60 -13.94
C ASN A 126 10.36 4.15 -12.65
N PHE A 127 10.07 2.85 -12.58
CA PHE A 127 9.40 2.22 -11.43
C PHE A 127 10.13 2.41 -10.11
N CYS A 128 11.46 2.48 -10.11
CA CYS A 128 12.24 2.63 -8.89
C CYS A 128 12.00 4.03 -8.31
N PHE A 129 12.10 5.07 -9.14
CA PHE A 129 11.82 6.44 -8.70
C PHE A 129 10.36 6.61 -8.23
N ALA A 130 9.40 5.96 -8.89
CA ALA A 130 8.02 5.92 -8.41
C ALA A 130 7.90 5.27 -7.02
N CYS A 131 8.49 4.09 -6.82
CA CYS A 131 8.38 3.36 -5.56
C CYS A 131 9.27 3.89 -4.43
N GLN A 132 10.25 4.75 -4.72
CA GLN A 132 10.97 5.52 -3.71
C GLN A 132 10.10 6.64 -3.12
N ASP A 133 9.16 7.17 -3.90
CA ASP A 133 8.27 8.21 -3.42
C ASP A 133 7.30 7.63 -2.39
N SER A 134 7.38 8.16 -1.17
CA SER A 134 6.65 7.62 -0.02
C SER A 134 5.13 7.67 -0.20
N VAL A 135 4.62 8.59 -1.03
CA VAL A 135 3.17 8.75 -1.26
C VAL A 135 2.64 7.85 -2.36
N VAL A 136 3.49 7.28 -3.21
CA VAL A 136 3.08 6.36 -4.28
C VAL A 136 2.69 5.02 -3.68
N GLY A 137 1.49 4.55 -4.05
CA GLY A 137 0.95 3.25 -3.69
C GLY A 137 1.26 2.18 -4.74
N TYR A 138 0.99 2.50 -6.00
CA TYR A 138 1.24 1.64 -7.15
C TYR A 138 1.61 2.46 -8.37
N TYR A 139 2.08 1.80 -9.43
CA TYR A 139 2.32 2.41 -10.72
C TYR A 139 1.71 1.58 -11.86
N VAL A 140 1.47 2.25 -12.98
CA VAL A 140 1.18 1.61 -14.27
C VAL A 140 2.26 1.98 -15.28
N LYS A 141 2.43 1.17 -16.33
CA LYS A 141 3.46 1.42 -17.36
C LYS A 141 3.06 2.62 -18.22
N GLY A 142 4.04 3.44 -18.60
CA GLY A 142 3.83 4.63 -19.43
C GLY A 142 3.67 5.90 -18.61
N GLU A 143 3.68 7.05 -19.27
CA GLU A 143 3.46 8.36 -18.64
C GLU A 143 1.98 8.54 -18.26
N CYS A 144 1.70 9.31 -17.21
CA CYS A 144 0.32 9.61 -16.83
C CYS A 144 -0.40 10.39 -17.93
N GLN A 145 -1.54 9.89 -18.41
CA GLN A 145 -2.44 10.64 -19.28
C GLN A 145 -3.55 11.31 -18.47
N GLN A 146 -4.08 12.43 -18.97
CA GLN A 146 -5.21 13.12 -18.34
C GLN A 146 -6.50 12.28 -18.31
N ASN A 147 -6.61 11.25 -19.15
CA ASN A 147 -7.84 10.47 -19.30
C ASN A 147 -7.80 9.14 -18.54
N ASP A 148 -6.64 8.73 -18.00
CA ASP A 148 -6.45 7.41 -17.36
C ASP A 148 -7.26 7.25 -16.05
N PHE A 149 -7.84 8.35 -15.56
CA PHE A 149 -8.50 8.43 -14.26
C PHE A 149 -9.91 9.05 -14.33
N GLU A 150 -10.43 9.35 -15.53
CA GLU A 150 -11.78 9.94 -15.70
C GLU A 150 -12.92 8.93 -15.52
N ASP A 151 -12.63 7.62 -15.53
CA ASP A 151 -13.66 6.58 -15.48
C ASP A 151 -14.01 6.10 -14.05
N ASN A 152 -13.38 6.64 -13.00
CA ASN A 152 -13.60 6.21 -11.61
C ASN A 152 -14.57 7.11 -10.79
N GLU A 153 -15.21 8.12 -11.38
CA GLU A 153 -16.16 9.02 -10.68
C GLU A 153 -17.60 8.44 -10.54
N ASN A 154 -17.82 7.14 -10.80
CA ASN A 154 -19.15 6.51 -10.73
C ASN A 154 -19.32 5.43 -9.64
N TYR A 155 -18.73 5.63 -8.46
CA TYR A 155 -19.05 4.83 -7.26
C TYR A 155 -19.19 5.69 -6.00
#